data_AF-A0A6L2PH48-F1
#
_entry.id   AF-A0A6L2PH48-F1
#
_cell.length_a   1.000
_cell.length_b   1.000
_cell.length_c   1.000
_cell.angle_alpha   90.00
_cell.angle_beta   90.00
_cell.angle_gamma   90.00
#
_symmetry.space_group_name_H-M   'P 1'
#
loop_
_entity.id
_entity.type
_entity.pdbx_description
1 polymer ?
#
loop_
_entity_poly.entity_id
_entity_poly.type
_entity_poly.pdbx_seq_one_letter_code
_entity_poly.pdbx_strand_id
1 'polypeptide(L)' 'ETPGGRNDHASKKKECPLDKDELGNQTWGLLHTMGAYYPDKPTSEERSDMANFFTTFSKFYPCHECAKDLQEQ' A
#
# COMPACT_ATOMS: atom_id res chain seq x y z
N GLU A 1 5.09 33.71 -35.38
CA GLU A 1 4.82 34.15 -34.00
C GLU A 1 4.23 32.97 -33.25
N THR A 2 4.81 32.62 -32.11
CA THR A 2 4.33 31.52 -31.26
C THR A 2 3.80 32.12 -29.97
N PRO A 3 2.53 31.86 -29.62
CA PRO A 3 2.10 31.80 -28.24
C PRO A 3 1.56 30.37 -28.00
N GLY A 4 2.26 29.51 -27.27
CA GLY A 4 2.43 29.70 -25.83
C GLY A 4 1.23 29.18 -25.03
N GLY A 5 0.64 28.04 -25.42
CA GLY A 5 -0.31 27.30 -24.57
C GLY A 5 0.45 26.38 -23.64
N ARG A 6 0.67 26.81 -22.39
CA ARG A 6 1.19 25.94 -21.33
C ARG A 6 0.20 24.80 -21.13
N ASN A 7 0.67 23.57 -21.27
CA ASN A 7 -0.06 22.38 -20.83
C ASN A 7 -0.15 22.42 -19.30
N ASP A 8 -1.18 23.07 -18.78
CA ASP A 8 -1.52 23.16 -17.35
C ASP A 8 -2.09 21.84 -16.79
N HIS A 9 -1.70 20.69 -17.36
CA HIS A 9 -2.06 19.36 -16.82
C HIS A 9 -1.15 18.91 -15.67
N ALA A 10 -0.13 19.70 -15.32
CA ALA A 10 0.83 19.33 -14.27
C ALA A 10 0.33 19.56 -12.83
N SER A 11 -0.82 20.22 -12.60
CA SER A 11 -1.22 20.66 -11.25
C SER A 11 -2.55 20.09 -10.72
N LYS A 12 -3.22 19.15 -11.42
CA LYS A 12 -4.50 18.57 -10.96
C LYS A 12 -4.58 17.03 -11.00
N LYS A 13 -3.45 16.33 -10.78
CA LYS A 13 -3.44 14.87 -10.55
C LYS A 13 -3.36 14.49 -9.07
N LYS A 14 -4.18 15.12 -8.21
CA LYS A 14 -4.28 14.76 -6.77
C LYS A 14 -5.67 14.30 -6.34
N GLU A 15 -6.60 14.12 -7.28
CA GLU A 15 -8.00 13.79 -6.97
C GLU A 15 -8.40 12.36 -7.34
N CYS A 16 -7.50 11.58 -7.93
CA CYS A 16 -7.75 10.16 -8.23
C CYS A 16 -7.06 9.26 -7.20
N PRO A 17 -7.67 8.12 -6.82
CA PRO A 17 -6.96 7.07 -6.09
C PRO A 17 -5.69 6.63 -6.81
N LEU A 18 -4.74 6.07 -6.05
CA LEU A 18 -3.50 5.50 -6.59
C LEU A 18 -3.81 4.40 -7.60
N ASP A 19 -2.96 4.29 -8.63
CA ASP A 19 -2.98 3.10 -9.49
C ASP A 19 -2.40 1.87 -8.76
N LYS A 20 -2.50 0.71 -9.39
CA LYS A 20 -2.06 -0.58 -8.81
C LYS A 20 -0.58 -0.58 -8.42
N ASP A 21 0.28 0.01 -9.23
CA ASP A 21 1.74 -0.05 -9.04
C ASP A 21 2.17 0.95 -7.96
N GLU A 22 1.62 2.17 -7.99
CA GLU A 22 1.83 3.19 -6.95
C GLU A 22 1.32 2.70 -5.58
N LEU A 23 0.12 2.11 -5.55
CA LEU A 23 -0.45 1.50 -4.35
C LEU A 23 0.44 0.37 -3.84
N GLY A 24 0.87 -0.55 -4.71
CA GLY A 24 1.73 -1.66 -4.37
C GLY A 24 3.06 -1.21 -3.77
N ASN A 25 3.73 -0.24 -4.40
CA ASN A 25 4.99 0.31 -3.91
C ASN A 25 4.85 0.97 -2.53
N GLN A 26 3.81 1.79 -2.33
CA GLN A 26 3.55 2.43 -1.03
C GLN A 26 3.19 1.41 0.06
N THR A 27 2.43 0.37 -0.32
CA THR A 27 2.09 -0.74 0.57
C THR A 27 3.35 -1.47 1.03
N TRP A 28 4.25 -1.83 0.12
CA TRP A 28 5.52 -2.48 0.48
C TRP A 28 6.37 -1.60 1.40
N GLY A 29 6.39 -0.28 1.18
CA GLY A 29 7.03 0.66 2.09
C GLY A 29 6.47 0.60 3.51
N LEU A 30 5.15 0.56 3.66
CA LEU A 30 4.48 0.37 4.95
C LEU A 30 4.85 -0.97 5.59
N LEU A 31 4.68 -2.09 4.87
CA LEU A 31 4.90 -3.43 5.39
C LEU A 31 6.35 -3.68 5.82
N HIS A 32 7.33 -3.25 5.01
CA HIS A 32 8.74 -3.34 5.38
C HIS A 32 9.09 -2.48 6.58
N THR A 33 8.48 -1.30 6.71
CA THR A 33 8.67 -0.44 7.88
C THR A 33 8.09 -1.10 9.13
N MET A 34 6.88 -1.64 9.06
CA MET A 34 6.28 -2.41 10.16
C MET A 34 7.17 -3.58 10.58
N GLY A 35 7.71 -4.34 9.61
CA GLY A 35 8.64 -5.43 9.87
C GLY A 35 9.96 -4.97 10.50
N ALA A 36 10.50 -3.83 10.07
CA ALA A 36 11.74 -3.27 10.61
C ALA A 36 11.60 -2.79 12.07
N TYR A 37 10.40 -2.35 12.46
CA TYR A 37 10.08 -1.95 13.83
C TYR A 37 9.41 -3.05 14.66
N TYR A 38 9.20 -4.24 14.08
CA TYR A 38 8.66 -5.37 14.83
C TYR A 38 9.69 -5.83 15.87
N PRO A 39 9.31 -6.04 17.14
CA PRO A 39 10.28 -6.34 18.20
C PRO A 39 11.04 -7.65 17.96
N ASP A 40 12.32 -7.71 18.34
CA ASP A 40 13.10 -8.97 18.33
C ASP A 40 12.49 -10.05 19.25
N LYS A 41 11.78 -9.62 20.30
CA LYS A 41 11.11 -10.48 21.29
C LYS A 41 9.67 -10.03 21.48
N PRO A 42 8.78 -10.30 20.51
CA PRO A 42 7.40 -9.89 20.59
C PRO A 42 6.65 -10.76 21.60
N THR A 43 5.73 -10.14 22.33
CA THR A 43 4.76 -10.79 23.20
C THR A 43 3.82 -11.69 22.38
N SER A 44 3.11 -12.59 23.05
CA SER A 44 2.12 -13.44 22.39
C SER A 44 0.99 -12.62 21.73
N GLU A 45 0.63 -11.49 22.34
CA GLU A 45 -0.38 -10.57 21.82
C GLU A 45 0.12 -9.88 20.53
N GLU A 46 1.32 -9.31 20.52
CA GLU A 46 1.90 -8.66 19.32
C GLU A 46 2.05 -9.63 18.14
N ARG A 47 2.34 -10.92 18.40
CA ARG A 47 2.36 -11.96 17.35
C ARG A 47 0.97 -12.21 16.78
N SER A 48 0.00 -12.37 17.67
CA SER A 48 -1.41 -12.59 17.29
C SER A 48 -1.93 -11.39 16.50
N ASP A 49 -1.68 -10.18 16.97
CA ASP A 49 -2.14 -8.95 16.33
C ASP A 49 -1.50 -8.73 14.97
N MET A 50 -0.20 -9.02 14.82
CA MET A 50 0.46 -8.95 13.52
C MET A 50 -0.14 -9.97 12.53
N ALA A 51 -0.40 -11.21 12.98
CA ALA A 51 -1.04 -12.22 12.14
C ALA A 51 -2.48 -11.82 11.74
N ASN A 52 -3.24 -11.26 12.69
CA ASN A 52 -4.59 -10.75 12.45
C ASN A 52 -4.60 -9.54 11.51
N PHE A 53 -3.58 -8.68 11.62
CA PHE A 53 -3.37 -7.57 10.70
C PHE A 53 -3.23 -8.09 9.28
N PHE A 54 -2.30 -9.01 8.99
CA PHE A 54 -2.14 -9.56 7.64
C PHE A 54 -3.40 -10.25 7.12
N THR A 55 -4.07 -11.04 7.97
CA THR A 55 -5.32 -11.73 7.63
C THR A 55 -6.45 -10.77 7.25
N THR A 56 -6.54 -9.63 7.94
CA THR A 56 -7.56 -8.62 7.68
C THR A 56 -7.17 -7.74 6.51
N PHE A 57 -5.91 -7.33 6.47
CA PHE A 57 -5.32 -6.51 5.42
C PHE A 57 -5.53 -7.13 4.03
N SER A 58 -5.24 -8.43 3.89
CA SER A 58 -5.38 -9.14 2.61
C SER A 58 -6.82 -9.16 2.09
N LYS A 59 -7.83 -9.18 2.97
CA LYS A 59 -9.26 -9.12 2.59
C LYS A 59 -9.71 -7.76 2.05
N PHE A 60 -9.07 -6.69 2.50
CA PHE A 60 -9.43 -5.31 2.16
C PHE A 60 -8.45 -4.65 1.18
N TYR A 61 -7.44 -5.37 0.70
CA TYR A 61 -6.46 -4.81 -0.22
C TYR A 61 -7.15 -4.40 -1.55
N PRO A 62 -7.01 -3.14 -2.02
CA PRO A 62 -7.81 -2.62 -3.13
C PRO A 62 -7.28 -3.03 -4.52
N CYS A 63 -7.02 -4.33 -4.68
CA CYS A 63 -6.73 -5.02 -5.94
C CYS A 63 -7.21 -6.48 -5.79
N HIS A 64 -8.22 -6.91 -6.54
CA HIS A 64 -8.88 -8.22 -6.33
C HIS A 64 -7.93 -9.41 -6.46
N GLU A 65 -7.17 -9.48 -7.55
CA GLU A 65 -6.18 -10.54 -7.79
C GLU A 65 -5.07 -10.50 -6.74
N CYS A 66 -4.53 -9.32 -6.45
CA CYS A 66 -3.47 -9.16 -5.44
C CYS A 66 -3.96 -9.56 -4.02
N ALA A 67 -5.20 -9.20 -3.67
CA ALA A 67 -5.84 -9.54 -2.41
C ALA A 67 -6.03 -11.05 -2.25
N LYS A 68 -6.35 -11.75 -3.34
CA LYS A 68 -6.43 -13.20 -3.37
C LYS A 68 -5.04 -13.82 -3.18
N ASP A 69 -4.04 -13.34 -3.92
CA ASP A 69 -2.67 -13.83 -3.80
C ASP A 69 -2.13 -13.62 -2.36
N LEU A 70 -2.40 -12.46 -1.75
CA LEU A 70 -2.05 -12.17 -0.35
C LEU A 70 -2.76 -13.05 0.69
N GLN A 71 -3.87 -13.72 0.33
CA GLN A 71 -4.57 -14.66 1.22
C GLN A 71 -4.07 -16.10 1.08
N GLU A 72 -3.45 -16.44 -0.05
CA GLU A 72 -2.90 -17.77 -0.31
C GLU A 72 -1.46 -17.93 0.22
N GLN A 73 -0.77 -16.81 0.49
CA GLN A 73 0.58 -16.74 1.05
C GLN A 73 0.58 -16.79 2.58
#